data_AF-A0A4R2J7R2-F1
#
_entry.id   AF-A0A4R2J7R2-F1
#
_cell.length_a   1.000
_cell.length_b   1.000
_cell.length_c   1.000
_cell.angle_alpha   90.00
_cell.angle_beta   90.00
_cell.angle_gamma   90.00
#
_symmetry.space_group_name_H-M   'P 1'
#
loop_
_entity.id
_entity.type
_entity.pdbx_description
1 polymer ?
#
loop_
_entity_poly.entity_id
_entity_poly.type
_entity_poly.pdbx_seq_one_letter_code
_entity_poly.pdbx_strand_id
1 'polypeptide(L)'
;MSTRWRDLVRRAVDFYRTHGHRTEEGYSIGVFAAVHRMSGRHRESVHCGEEALEIAQEVNHLGHIANAHNALGATLAAATNQTLLAAEARAALARL
;
A
#
# COMPACT_ATOMS: atom_id res chain seq x y z
N MET A 1 20.41 1.35 -9.64
CA MET A 1 19.53 0.39 -10.36
C MET A 1 18.12 0.28 -9.73
N SER A 2 17.53 1.36 -9.16
CA SER A 2 16.31 1.26 -8.31
C SER A 2 15.06 1.98 -8.87
N THR A 3 15.04 2.35 -10.15
CA THR A 3 13.92 3.08 -10.80
C THR A 3 13.04 2.20 -11.67
N ARG A 4 13.61 1.22 -12.37
CA ARG A 4 12.90 0.40 -13.37
C ARG A 4 11.66 -0.31 -12.82
N TRP A 5 11.73 -0.84 -11.61
CA TRP A 5 10.58 -1.52 -10.99
C TRP A 5 9.44 -0.55 -10.65
N ARG A 6 9.75 0.69 -10.23
CA ARG A 6 8.74 1.73 -9.96
C ARG A 6 7.99 2.11 -11.22
N ASP A 7 8.72 2.27 -12.32
CA ASP A 7 8.11 2.61 -13.61
C ASP A 7 7.22 1.47 -14.14
N LEU A 8 7.62 0.22 -13.95
CA LEU A 8 6.82 -0.95 -14.34
C LEU A 8 5.53 -1.05 -13.52
N VAL A 9 5.62 -0.90 -12.20
CA VAL A 9 4.45 -0.97 -11.30
C VAL A 9 3.51 0.21 -11.57
N ARG A 10 4.02 1.44 -11.73
CA ARG A 10 3.20 2.61 -12.07
C ARG A 10 2.47 2.42 -13.40
N ARG A 11 3.15 1.92 -14.44
CA ARG A 11 2.50 1.61 -15.73
C ARG A 11 1.41 0.54 -15.58
N ALA A 12 1.59 -0.45 -14.72
CA ALA A 12 0.58 -1.46 -14.45
C ALA A 12 -0.64 -0.85 -13.77
N VAL A 13 -0.44 -0.02 -12.75
CA VAL A 13 -1.51 0.74 -12.07
C VAL A 13 -2.27 1.63 -13.05
N ASP A 14 -1.56 2.44 -13.84
CA ASP A 14 -2.17 3.31 -14.86
C ASP A 14 -2.99 2.50 -15.89
N PHE A 15 -2.46 1.35 -16.32
CA PHE A 15 -3.14 0.46 -17.25
C PHE A 15 -4.43 -0.11 -16.63
N TYR A 16 -4.35 -0.70 -15.44
CA TYR A 16 -5.50 -1.30 -14.77
C TYR A 16 -6.57 -0.26 -14.44
N ARG A 17 -6.17 0.92 -13.97
CA ARG A 17 -7.05 2.07 -13.71
C ARG A 17 -7.80 2.50 -14.97
N THR A 18 -7.10 2.60 -16.09
CA THR A 18 -7.68 3.04 -17.38
C THR A 18 -8.65 2.01 -17.95
N HIS A 19 -8.40 0.72 -17.71
CA HIS A 19 -9.19 -0.39 -18.28
C HIS A 19 -10.22 -0.97 -17.29
N GLY A 20 -10.37 -0.38 -16.10
CA GLY A 20 -11.38 -0.79 -15.11
C GLY A 20 -11.03 -2.06 -14.31
N HIS A 21 -9.79 -2.52 -14.37
CA HIS A 21 -9.28 -3.69 -13.62
C HIS A 21 -8.92 -3.32 -12.18
N ARG A 22 -9.93 -2.89 -11.42
CA ARG A 22 -9.76 -2.28 -10.10
C ARG A 22 -9.13 -3.25 -9.09
N THR A 23 -9.44 -4.54 -9.18
CA THR A 23 -8.86 -5.60 -8.34
C THR A 23 -7.33 -5.70 -8.53
N GLU A 24 -6.88 -5.72 -9.78
CA GLU A 24 -5.47 -5.83 -10.16
C GLU A 24 -4.68 -4.54 -9.88
N GLU A 25 -5.35 -3.40 -9.96
CA GLU A 25 -4.82 -2.10 -9.53
C GLU A 25 -4.46 -2.13 -8.04
N GLY A 26 -5.41 -2.48 -7.18
CA GLY A 26 -5.20 -2.53 -5.72
C GLY A 26 -4.13 -3.55 -5.32
N TYR A 27 -4.10 -4.72 -5.98
CA TYR A 27 -3.04 -5.71 -5.76
C TYR A 27 -1.65 -5.14 -6.08
N SER A 28 -1.51 -4.49 -7.24
CA SER A 28 -0.24 -3.89 -7.69
C SER A 28 0.25 -2.82 -6.72
N ILE A 29 -0.66 -2.00 -6.20
CA ILE A 29 -0.37 -0.97 -5.19
C ILE A 29 0.04 -1.61 -3.86
N GLY A 30 -0.60 -2.71 -3.44
CA GLY A 30 -0.21 -3.46 -2.23
C GLY A 30 1.21 -4.02 -2.31
N VAL A 31 1.62 -4.51 -3.48
CA VAL A 31 3.02 -4.92 -3.73
C VAL A 31 3.96 -3.71 -3.63
N PHE A 32 3.54 -2.55 -4.11
CA PHE A 32 4.32 -1.31 -4.03
C PHE A 32 4.58 -0.91 -2.57
N ALA A 33 3.56 -0.98 -1.72
CA ALA A 33 3.68 -0.77 -0.28
C ALA A 33 4.78 -1.67 0.32
N ALA A 34 4.75 -2.98 0.05
CA ALA A 34 5.75 -3.91 0.55
C ALA A 34 7.20 -3.53 0.12
N VAL A 35 7.40 -3.12 -1.12
CA VAL A 35 8.72 -2.68 -1.60
C VAL A 35 9.16 -1.37 -0.97
N HIS A 36 8.25 -0.42 -0.78
CA HIS A 36 8.52 0.83 -0.07
C HIS A 36 8.93 0.57 1.38
N ARG A 37 8.21 -0.30 2.10
CA ARG A 37 8.57 -0.75 3.44
C ARG A 37 9.98 -1.35 3.48
N MET A 38 10.28 -2.29 2.58
CA MET A 38 11.59 -2.95 2.50
C MET A 38 12.72 -1.97 2.16
N SER A 39 12.39 -0.84 1.53
CA SER A 39 13.34 0.22 1.22
C SER A 39 13.48 1.29 2.31
N GLY A 40 12.83 1.11 3.48
CA GLY A 40 12.79 2.11 4.56
C GLY A 40 11.92 3.35 4.26
N ARG A 41 11.21 3.35 3.13
CA ARG A 41 10.30 4.44 2.70
C ARG A 41 8.92 4.22 3.32
N HIS A 42 8.85 4.33 4.64
CA HIS A 42 7.68 3.94 5.41
C HIS A 42 6.45 4.80 5.13
N ARG A 43 6.61 6.12 4.89
CA ARG A 43 5.49 7.01 4.55
C ARG A 43 4.81 6.62 3.26
N GLU A 44 5.59 6.43 2.21
CA GLU A 44 5.09 6.00 0.91
C GLU A 44 4.48 4.59 0.99
N SER A 45 5.03 3.73 1.84
CA SER A 45 4.44 2.40 2.09
C SER A 45 3.05 2.49 2.73
N VAL A 46 2.85 3.40 3.70
CA VAL A 46 1.53 3.64 4.30
C VAL A 46 0.56 4.15 3.26
N HIS A 47 0.94 5.17 2.49
CA HIS A 47 0.08 5.75 1.46
C HIS A 47 -0.41 4.69 0.46
N CYS A 48 0.49 3.84 -0.01
CA CYS A 48 0.12 2.75 -0.93
C CYS A 48 -0.73 1.67 -0.23
N GLY A 49 -0.47 1.37 1.04
CA GLY A 49 -1.31 0.46 1.80
C GLY A 49 -2.76 0.97 1.97
N GLU A 50 -2.94 2.28 2.15
CA GLU A 50 -4.25 2.93 2.24
C GLU A 50 -4.99 2.92 0.89
N GLU A 51 -4.32 3.30 -0.20
CA GLU A 51 -4.91 3.27 -1.55
C GLU A 51 -5.30 1.85 -1.97
N ALA A 52 -4.47 0.84 -1.65
CA ALA A 52 -4.80 -0.56 -1.89
C ALA A 52 -6.02 -1.03 -1.06
N LEU A 53 -6.19 -0.51 0.16
CA LEU A 53 -7.31 -0.83 1.04
C LEU A 53 -8.61 -0.21 0.52
N GLU A 54 -8.59 1.05 0.12
CA GLU A 54 -9.74 1.74 -0.49
C GLU A 54 -10.25 0.95 -1.71
N ILE A 55 -9.34 0.61 -2.63
CA ILE A 55 -9.66 -0.21 -3.80
C ILE A 55 -10.22 -1.58 -3.39
N ALA A 56 -9.62 -2.24 -2.41
CA ALA A 56 -10.07 -3.56 -1.96
C ALA A 56 -11.49 -3.52 -1.36
N GLN A 57 -11.85 -2.42 -0.70
CA GLN A 57 -13.20 -2.14 -0.21
C GLN A 57 -14.17 -1.84 -1.35
N GLU A 58 -13.78 -1.02 -2.33
CA GLU A 58 -14.58 -0.74 -3.53
C GLU A 58 -14.99 -2.03 -4.26
N VAL A 59 -14.04 -2.96 -4.44
CA VAL A 59 -14.30 -4.24 -5.14
C VAL A 59 -14.86 -5.33 -4.22
N ASN A 60 -15.08 -5.04 -2.93
CA ASN A 60 -15.55 -5.98 -1.91
C ASN A 60 -14.73 -7.29 -1.84
N HIS A 61 -13.40 -7.21 -2.02
CA HIS A 61 -12.53 -8.38 -2.06
C HIS A 61 -11.81 -8.59 -0.72
N LEU A 62 -12.37 -9.44 0.14
CA LEU A 62 -11.87 -9.72 1.50
C LEU A 62 -10.38 -10.10 1.56
N GLY A 63 -9.90 -10.92 0.61
CA GLY A 63 -8.49 -11.30 0.57
C GLY A 63 -7.54 -10.11 0.31
N HIS A 64 -8.02 -9.09 -0.40
CA HIS A 64 -7.23 -7.90 -0.70
C HIS A 64 -7.25 -6.93 0.48
N ILE A 65 -8.39 -6.82 1.17
CA ILE A 65 -8.51 -6.08 2.43
C ILE A 65 -7.52 -6.63 3.46
N ALA A 66 -7.48 -7.97 3.63
CA ALA A 66 -6.52 -8.61 4.53
C ALA A 66 -5.06 -8.34 4.13
N ASN A 67 -4.75 -8.40 2.83
CA ASN A 67 -3.41 -8.10 2.34
C ASN A 67 -3.00 -6.64 2.58
N ALA A 68 -3.91 -5.69 2.36
CA ALA A 68 -3.66 -4.26 2.60
C ALA A 68 -3.44 -3.99 4.10
N HIS A 69 -4.25 -4.56 4.98
CA HIS A 69 -4.03 -4.48 6.43
C HIS A 69 -2.70 -5.09 6.86
N ASN A 70 -2.31 -6.24 6.31
CA ASN A 70 -1.01 -6.84 6.59
C ASN A 70 0.15 -5.93 6.14
N ALA A 71 0.04 -5.31 4.96
CA ALA A 71 1.03 -4.38 4.45
C ALA A 71 1.16 -3.13 5.35
N LEU A 72 0.02 -2.56 5.76
CA LEU A 72 -0.03 -1.44 6.71
C LEU A 72 0.58 -1.85 8.04
N GLY A 73 0.07 -2.87 8.71
CA GLY A 73 0.54 -3.33 10.03
C GLY A 73 2.05 -3.59 10.06
N ALA A 74 2.59 -4.25 9.04
CA ALA A 74 4.02 -4.50 8.94
C ALA A 74 4.83 -3.22 8.65
N THR A 75 4.27 -2.26 7.92
CA THR A 75 4.88 -0.93 7.74
C THR A 75 4.92 -0.17 9.06
N LEU A 76 3.82 -0.21 9.83
CA LEU A 76 3.73 0.46 11.13
C LEU A 76 4.71 -0.15 12.14
N ALA A 77 4.81 -1.48 12.18
CA ALA A 77 5.78 -2.17 13.04
C ALA A 77 7.25 -1.84 12.66
N ALA A 78 7.53 -1.66 11.37
CA ALA A 78 8.85 -1.19 10.94
C ALA A 78 9.08 0.29 11.29
N ALA A 79 8.04 1.11 11.21
CA ALA A 79 8.09 2.54 11.49
C ALA A 79 8.05 2.89 12.98
N THR A 80 7.63 2.01 13.89
CA THR A 80 7.65 2.25 15.34
C THR A 80 9.05 2.47 15.93
N ASN A 81 10.10 2.14 15.18
CA ASN A 81 11.47 2.52 15.50
C ASN A 81 11.80 4.00 15.12
N GLN A 82 10.85 4.73 14.52
CA GLN A 82 10.95 6.14 14.11
C GLN A 82 9.75 6.92 14.67
N THR A 83 9.99 7.72 15.71
CA THR A 83 8.97 8.26 16.64
C THR A 83 7.84 9.10 16.03
N LEU A 84 8.05 9.78 14.89
CA LEU A 84 7.04 10.64 14.27
C LEU A 84 5.98 9.85 13.48
N LEU A 85 6.38 8.73 12.86
CA LEU A 85 5.50 7.93 12.01
C LEU A 85 4.55 7.04 12.81
N ALA A 86 4.95 6.64 14.01
CA ALA A 86 4.12 5.85 14.92
C ALA A 86 2.82 6.57 15.32
N ALA A 87 2.82 7.91 15.37
CA ALA A 87 1.64 8.71 15.72
C ALA A 87 0.65 8.82 14.54
N GLU A 88 1.14 9.12 13.33
CA GLU A 88 0.35 9.15 12.10
C GLU A 88 -0.28 7.77 11.82
N ALA A 89 0.51 6.72 12.03
CA ALA A 89 0.13 5.31 11.93
C ALA A 89 -0.99 4.87 12.88
N ARG A 90 -0.90 5.27 14.16
CA ARG A 90 -1.94 4.96 15.17
C ARG A 90 -3.26 5.62 14.81
N ALA A 91 -3.21 6.82 14.23
CA ALA A 91 -4.39 7.54 13.80
C ALA A 91 -5.02 6.93 12.53
N ALA A 92 -4.23 6.32 11.63
CA ALA A 92 -4.76 5.57 10.48
C ALA A 92 -5.51 4.30 10.90
N LEU A 93 -4.97 3.54 11.87
CA LEU A 93 -5.64 2.37 12.46
C LEU A 93 -6.93 2.74 13.21
N ALA A 94 -6.99 3.91 13.85
CA ALA A 94 -8.18 4.36 14.58
C ALA A 94 -9.31 4.88 13.66
N ARG A 95 -9.04 5.03 12.36
CA ARG A 95 -10.03 5.44 11.35
C ARG A 95 -10.63 4.25 10.57
N LEU A 96 -10.15 3.04 10.85
CA LEU A 96 -10.67 1.77 10.34
C LEU A 96 -11.58 1.12 11.38
#